data_AF-A0A4P9UQQ2-F1
#
_entry.id   AF-A0A4P9UQQ2-F1
#
_cell.length_a   1.000
_cell.length_b   1.000
_cell.length_c   1.000
_cell.angle_alpha   90.00
_cell.angle_beta   90.00
_cell.angle_gamma   90.00
#
_symmetry.space_group_name_H-M   'P 1'
#
loop_
_entity.id
_entity.type
_entity.pdbx_description
1 polymer ?
#
loop_
_entity_poly.entity_id
_entity_poly.type
_entity_poly.pdbx_seq_one_letter_code
_entity_poly.pdbx_strand_id
1 'polypeptide(L)'
;MMKLNFLTGVMALTCLSLDVSAQCAPDTRINELQDLLPGNTVCATRDGDRWQEEHRGVSGESTGQLWDYKMGPVHPVDPSKQLGTWAIGGQANSQVTYTYTAFGDPEIYTFEVHQPNSGVNSYNFCGIGVAENIIGATIQDGANCP
;
A
#
# COMPACT_ATOMS: atom_id res chain seq x y z
N MET A 1 27.37 40.02 45.03
CA MET A 1 26.72 38.70 44.87
C MET A 1 25.52 38.96 43.98
N MET A 2 25.40 38.45 42.75
CA MET A 2 25.33 37.05 42.31
C MET A 2 25.73 36.99 40.81
N LYS A 3 26.54 36.02 40.39
CA LYS A 3 26.89 35.78 38.98
C LYS A 3 25.91 34.76 38.41
N LEU A 4 25.23 35.11 37.32
CA LEU A 4 24.29 34.23 36.62
C LEU A 4 24.96 33.68 35.36
N ASN A 5 25.36 32.40 35.39
CA ASN A 5 25.94 31.71 34.24
C ASN A 5 24.78 31.15 33.40
N PHE A 6 24.52 31.75 32.24
CA PHE A 6 23.60 31.20 31.25
C PHE A 6 24.31 30.09 30.47
N LEU A 7 23.96 28.83 30.74
CA LEU A 7 24.33 27.69 29.91
C LEU A 7 23.29 27.56 28.79
N THR A 8 23.61 28.03 27.59
CA THR A 8 22.82 27.78 26.38
C THR A 8 23.06 26.35 25.91
N GLY A 9 22.15 25.45 26.26
CA GLY A 9 22.09 24.10 25.70
C GLY A 9 21.39 24.14 24.34
N VAL A 10 22.16 24.03 23.25
CA VAL A 10 21.61 23.79 21.91
C VAL A 10 21.24 22.31 21.85
N MET A 11 19.95 22.01 22.00
CA MET A 11 19.42 20.67 21.74
C MET A 11 19.28 20.52 20.22
N ALA A 12 20.25 19.86 19.60
CA ALA A 12 20.19 19.51 18.19
C ALA A 12 19.09 18.46 18.00
N LEU A 13 17.96 18.90 17.44
CA LEU A 13 16.91 18.00 16.97
C LEU A 13 17.39 17.42 15.64
N THR A 14 18.00 16.23 15.69
CA THR A 14 18.27 15.45 14.48
C THR A 14 16.93 14.96 13.94
N CYS A 15 16.40 15.65 12.92
CA CYS A 15 15.40 15.05 12.04
C CYS A 15 16.03 13.81 11.43
N LEU A 16 15.67 12.63 11.93
CA LEU A 16 15.87 11.39 11.21
C LEU A 16 14.91 11.42 10.03
N SER A 17 15.37 11.98 8.91
CA SER A 17 14.79 11.73 7.61
C SER A 17 14.99 10.22 7.36
N LEU A 18 14.00 9.40 7.71
CA LEU A 18 13.99 8.03 7.22
C LEU A 18 13.80 8.14 5.71
N ASP A 19 14.88 7.88 4.97
CA ASP A 19 14.86 7.97 3.53
C ASP A 19 13.82 7.01 2.97
N VAL A 20 12.77 7.56 2.34
CA VAL A 20 11.77 6.82 1.55
C VAL A 20 12.44 5.94 0.48
N SER A 21 13.71 6.19 0.14
CA SER A 21 14.49 5.41 -0.82
C SER A 21 14.78 3.96 -0.38
N ALA A 22 14.80 3.64 0.92
CA ALA A 22 15.05 2.27 1.38
C ALA A 22 13.79 1.37 1.32
N GLN A 23 12.60 1.98 1.28
CA GLN A 23 11.33 1.26 1.34
C GLN A 23 10.95 0.58 0.01
N CYS A 24 11.58 1.00 -1.08
CA CYS A 24 11.37 0.53 -2.45
C CYS A 24 12.67 -0.02 -3.06
N ALA A 25 13.54 -0.58 -2.23
CA ALA A 25 14.84 -1.09 -2.69
C ALA A 25 14.65 -2.27 -3.67
N PRO A 26 15.37 -2.33 -4.81
CA PRO A 26 15.12 -3.34 -5.84
C PRO A 26 15.24 -4.80 -5.39
N ASP A 27 16.08 -5.07 -4.39
CA ASP A 27 16.30 -6.39 -3.79
C ASP A 27 15.15 -6.86 -2.88
N THR A 28 14.23 -5.95 -2.53
CA THR A 28 13.04 -6.24 -1.72
C THR A 28 11.78 -6.41 -2.56
N ARG A 29 11.87 -6.28 -3.88
CA ARG A 29 10.73 -6.36 -4.80
C ARG A 29 10.18 -7.79 -4.90
N ILE A 30 8.86 -7.90 -4.86
CA ILE A 30 8.13 -9.14 -5.10
C ILE A 30 7.91 -9.33 -6.61
N ASN A 31 8.22 -10.52 -7.13
CA ASN A 31 8.06 -10.84 -8.55
C ASN A 31 6.97 -11.92 -8.80
N GLU A 32 6.30 -12.39 -7.75
CA GLU A 32 5.19 -13.36 -7.85
C GLU A 32 3.86 -12.73 -7.41
N LEU A 33 3.52 -11.52 -7.89
CA LEU A 33 2.30 -10.83 -7.44
C LEU A 33 1.01 -11.60 -7.75
N GLN A 34 1.01 -12.42 -8.79
CA GLN A 34 -0.11 -13.28 -9.17
C GLN A 34 -0.46 -14.33 -8.11
N ASP A 35 0.45 -14.61 -7.18
CA ASP A 35 0.21 -15.53 -6.06
C ASP A 35 -0.06 -14.77 -4.76
N LEU A 36 0.38 -13.51 -4.68
CA LEU A 36 0.24 -12.67 -3.49
C LEU A 36 -1.07 -11.87 -3.45
N LEU A 37 -1.50 -11.28 -4.56
CA LEU A 37 -2.64 -10.36 -4.57
C LEU A 37 -3.98 -11.08 -4.79
N PRO A 38 -4.16 -11.95 -5.80
CA PRO A 38 -5.48 -12.49 -6.09
C PRO A 38 -6.07 -13.29 -4.92
N GLY A 39 -7.29 -12.93 -4.54
CA GLY A 39 -8.01 -13.53 -3.40
C GLY A 39 -7.72 -12.87 -2.05
N ASN A 40 -6.83 -11.88 -1.99
CA ASN A 40 -6.43 -11.20 -0.76
C ASN A 40 -6.90 -9.74 -0.73
N THR A 41 -6.83 -9.13 0.46
CA THR A 41 -7.12 -7.71 0.66
C THR A 41 -5.88 -6.97 1.14
N VAL A 42 -5.57 -5.86 0.48
CA VAL A 42 -4.52 -4.92 0.89
C VAL A 42 -5.10 -3.92 1.88
N CYS A 43 -4.51 -3.86 3.07
CA CYS A 43 -4.93 -2.97 4.15
C CYS A 43 -3.80 -1.99 4.48
N ALA A 44 -4.05 -0.69 4.30
CA ALA A 44 -3.15 0.37 4.73
C ALA A 44 -3.94 1.55 5.29
N THR A 45 -3.23 2.48 5.93
CA THR A 45 -3.77 3.78 6.31
C THR A 45 -2.81 4.85 5.83
N ARG A 46 -3.37 5.88 5.21
CA ARG A 46 -2.60 7.02 4.73
C ARG A 46 -3.36 8.29 5.02
N ASP A 47 -2.71 9.24 5.70
CA ASP A 47 -3.27 10.56 6.01
C ASP A 47 -4.65 10.53 6.72
N GLY A 48 -4.95 9.41 7.41
CA GLY A 48 -6.23 9.17 8.07
C GLY A 48 -7.25 8.39 7.24
N ASP A 49 -7.01 8.25 5.93
CA ASP A 49 -7.84 7.47 5.03
C ASP A 49 -7.41 5.99 5.03
N ARG A 50 -8.41 5.10 5.01
CA ARG A 50 -8.20 3.66 4.96
C ARG A 50 -8.13 3.22 3.51
N TRP A 51 -7.07 2.48 3.18
CA TRP A 51 -6.92 1.82 1.90
C TRP A 51 -7.17 0.33 2.11
N GLN A 52 -8.33 -0.17 1.67
CA GLN A 52 -8.82 -1.51 1.98
C GLN A 52 -9.25 -2.21 0.69
N GLU A 53 -8.29 -2.57 -0.15
CA GLU A 53 -8.55 -3.04 -1.50
C GLU A 53 -8.51 -4.55 -1.61
N GLU A 54 -9.66 -5.14 -1.93
CA GLU A 54 -9.85 -6.56 -2.17
C GLU A 54 -9.61 -6.87 -3.65
N HIS A 55 -8.62 -7.72 -3.92
CA HIS A 55 -8.23 -8.20 -5.25
C HIS A 55 -9.00 -9.47 -5.59
N ARG A 56 -10.27 -9.33 -5.98
CA ARG A 56 -11.10 -10.49 -6.31
C ARG A 56 -10.57 -11.22 -7.54
N GLY A 57 -10.16 -12.46 -7.32
CA GLY A 57 -9.60 -13.40 -8.27
C GLY A 57 -9.09 -14.64 -7.54
N VAL A 58 -8.38 -15.51 -8.25
CA VAL A 58 -7.70 -16.68 -7.67
C VAL A 58 -6.20 -16.64 -7.99
N SER A 59 -5.38 -17.25 -7.13
CA SER A 59 -3.92 -17.32 -7.35
C SER A 59 -3.59 -17.85 -8.75
N GLY A 60 -2.61 -17.20 -9.38
CA GLY A 60 -2.21 -17.41 -10.76
C GLY A 60 -2.91 -16.49 -11.77
N GLU A 61 -3.99 -15.80 -11.40
CA GLU A 61 -4.62 -14.80 -12.25
C GLU A 61 -3.82 -13.49 -12.30
N SER A 62 -3.76 -12.89 -13.48
CA SER A 62 -3.08 -11.61 -13.70
C SER A 62 -4.05 -10.44 -13.89
N THR A 63 -5.35 -10.65 -13.80
CA THR A 63 -6.35 -9.57 -13.85
C THR A 63 -7.57 -9.92 -13.02
N GLY A 64 -8.24 -8.93 -12.44
CA GLY A 64 -9.49 -9.16 -11.72
C GLY A 64 -10.20 -7.88 -11.30
N GLN A 65 -11.23 -8.04 -10.48
CA GLN A 65 -11.99 -6.91 -9.96
C GLN A 65 -11.34 -6.36 -8.70
N LEU A 66 -11.31 -5.04 -8.57
CA LEU A 66 -10.83 -4.35 -7.39
C LEU A 66 -12.03 -3.81 -6.60
N TRP A 67 -12.14 -4.18 -5.33
CA TRP A 67 -13.23 -3.79 -4.45
C TRP A 67 -12.71 -3.05 -3.22
N ASP A 68 -13.41 -2.02 -2.80
CA ASP A 68 -13.24 -1.40 -1.48
C ASP A 68 -13.95 -2.28 -0.46
N TYR A 69 -13.20 -2.87 0.48
CA TYR A 69 -13.75 -3.74 1.51
C TYR A 69 -14.65 -2.96 2.48
N LYS A 70 -14.31 -1.70 2.79
CA LYS A 70 -15.09 -0.83 3.70
C LYS A 70 -15.28 -1.46 5.08
N MET A 71 -16.53 -1.64 5.51
CA MET A 71 -16.92 -2.35 6.73
C MET A 71 -17.38 -3.80 6.45
N GLY A 72 -17.16 -4.31 5.24
CA GLY A 72 -17.54 -5.65 4.80
C GLY A 72 -18.79 -5.69 3.91
N PRO A 73 -19.02 -6.80 3.18
CA PRO A 73 -19.94 -6.84 2.02
C PRO A 73 -21.42 -6.65 2.36
N VAL A 74 -21.81 -6.90 3.60
CA VAL A 74 -23.21 -6.82 4.07
C VAL A 74 -23.40 -5.76 5.16
N HIS A 75 -22.39 -4.91 5.40
CA HIS A 75 -22.48 -3.91 6.46
C HIS A 75 -23.55 -2.85 6.12
N PRO A 76 -24.51 -2.55 7.02
CA PRO A 76 -25.66 -1.69 6.69
C PRO A 76 -25.31 -0.21 6.47
N VAL A 77 -24.13 0.23 6.92
CA VAL A 77 -23.70 1.65 6.83
C VAL A 77 -22.71 1.89 5.69
N ASP A 78 -21.81 0.94 5.45
CA ASP A 78 -20.71 1.11 4.48
C ASP A 78 -20.32 -0.26 3.90
N PRO A 79 -21.20 -0.86 3.06
CA PRO A 79 -20.97 -2.17 2.48
C PRO A 79 -19.88 -2.12 1.41
N SER A 80 -19.16 -3.22 1.21
CA SER A 80 -18.11 -3.31 0.18
C SER A 80 -18.64 -2.91 -1.21
N LYS A 81 -17.80 -2.21 -1.99
CA LYS A 81 -18.18 -1.67 -3.30
C LYS A 81 -17.07 -1.89 -4.31
N GLN A 82 -17.41 -2.23 -5.55
CA GLN A 82 -16.43 -2.30 -6.61
C GLN A 82 -15.84 -0.91 -6.89
N LEU A 83 -14.51 -0.80 -6.87
CA LEU A 83 -13.76 0.39 -7.24
C LEU A 83 -13.33 0.39 -8.71
N GLY A 84 -13.06 -0.79 -9.25
CA GLY A 84 -12.63 -0.97 -10.63
C GLY A 84 -12.01 -2.34 -10.87
N THR A 85 -10.80 -2.35 -11.45
CA THR A 85 -10.06 -3.57 -11.80
C THR A 85 -8.58 -3.45 -11.47
N TRP A 86 -7.93 -4.61 -11.29
CA TRP A 86 -6.47 -4.71 -11.17
C TRP A 86 -5.91 -5.57 -12.31
N ALA A 87 -4.65 -5.31 -12.69
CA ALA A 87 -3.90 -6.10 -13.66
C ALA A 87 -2.42 -6.20 -13.24
N ILE A 88 -1.86 -7.41 -13.27
CA ILE A 88 -0.48 -7.72 -12.94
C ILE A 88 0.31 -7.88 -14.23
N GLY A 89 1.50 -7.29 -14.27
CA GLY A 89 2.39 -7.34 -15.42
C GLY A 89 3.79 -6.82 -15.09
N GLY A 90 4.43 -6.19 -16.06
CA GLY A 90 5.83 -5.78 -15.95
C GLY A 90 6.80 -6.95 -16.07
N GLN A 91 8.09 -6.69 -15.87
CA GLN A 91 9.10 -7.74 -15.92
C GLN A 91 8.88 -8.72 -14.77
N ALA A 92 8.67 -10.00 -15.10
CA ALA A 92 8.41 -11.05 -14.13
C ALA A 92 7.27 -10.69 -13.16
N ASN A 93 6.14 -10.18 -13.64
CA ASN A 93 4.91 -9.99 -12.85
C ASN A 93 5.09 -9.19 -11.54
N SER A 94 6.00 -8.22 -11.56
CA SER A 94 6.41 -7.40 -10.42
C SER A 94 5.63 -6.10 -10.26
N GLN A 95 4.74 -5.79 -11.21
CA GLN A 95 3.95 -4.58 -11.22
C GLN A 95 2.46 -4.89 -11.16
N VAL A 96 1.71 -4.09 -10.42
CA VAL A 96 0.25 -4.10 -10.41
C VAL A 96 -0.27 -2.74 -10.84
N THR A 97 -1.23 -2.76 -11.76
CA THR A 97 -1.94 -1.57 -12.25
C THR A 97 -3.38 -1.63 -11.76
N TYR A 98 -3.81 -0.59 -11.06
CA TYR A 98 -5.19 -0.37 -10.68
C TYR A 98 -5.84 0.61 -11.65
N THR A 99 -7.05 0.28 -12.07
CA THR A 99 -7.93 1.16 -12.86
C THR A 99 -9.19 1.41 -12.06
N TYR A 100 -9.30 2.59 -11.47
CA TYR A 100 -10.45 3.03 -10.68
C TYR A 100 -11.48 3.65 -11.62
N THR A 101 -12.72 3.15 -11.57
CA THR A 101 -13.83 3.62 -12.41
C THR A 101 -15.04 4.06 -11.59
N ALA A 102 -15.01 3.85 -10.28
CA ALA A 102 -16.13 4.15 -9.39
C ALA A 102 -16.37 5.65 -9.12
N PHE A 103 -15.46 6.53 -9.56
CA PHE A 103 -15.45 7.96 -9.20
C PHE A 103 -15.59 8.92 -10.40
N GLY A 104 -15.89 8.41 -11.60
CA GLY A 104 -16.07 9.21 -12.82
C GLY A 104 -15.17 8.73 -13.94
N ASP A 105 -14.31 9.63 -14.44
CA ASP A 105 -13.31 9.26 -15.45
C ASP A 105 -12.32 8.22 -14.87
N PRO A 106 -11.87 7.24 -15.67
CA PRO A 106 -10.95 6.23 -15.17
C PRO A 106 -9.62 6.82 -14.69
N GLU A 107 -9.24 6.52 -13.47
CA GLU A 107 -7.92 6.84 -12.92
C GLU A 107 -7.05 5.58 -12.88
N ILE A 108 -5.80 5.69 -13.34
CA ILE A 108 -4.90 4.55 -13.48
C ILE A 108 -3.64 4.80 -12.65
N TYR A 109 -3.31 3.85 -11.78
CA TYR A 109 -2.13 3.90 -10.93
C TYR A 109 -1.39 2.57 -11.00
N THR A 110 -0.07 2.63 -11.18
CA THR A 110 0.78 1.43 -11.28
C THR A 110 1.81 1.45 -10.15
N PHE A 111 2.05 0.29 -9.56
CA PHE A 111 2.97 0.10 -8.43
C PHE A 111 3.89 -1.09 -8.66
N GLU A 112 5.13 -0.99 -8.19
CA GLU A 112 5.92 -2.15 -7.78
C GLU A 112 5.63 -2.47 -6.32
N VAL A 113 5.57 -3.76 -5.96
CA VAL A 113 5.33 -4.16 -4.56
C VAL A 113 6.61 -4.69 -3.95
N HIS A 114 6.95 -4.19 -2.76
CA HIS A 114 8.16 -4.52 -2.03
C HIS A 114 7.82 -5.08 -0.65
N GLN A 115 8.66 -5.99 -0.17
CA GLN A 115 8.63 -6.51 1.19
C GLN A 115 10.01 -6.28 1.84
N PRO A 116 10.25 -5.10 2.46
CA PRO A 116 11.56 -4.75 2.99
C PRO A 116 12.07 -5.70 4.08
N ASN A 117 11.14 -6.29 4.84
CA ASN A 117 11.45 -7.27 5.88
C ASN A 117 10.82 -8.61 5.50
N SER A 118 11.60 -9.48 4.85
CA SER A 118 11.14 -10.81 4.44
C SER A 118 10.56 -11.59 5.64
N GLY A 119 9.42 -12.24 5.43
CA GLY A 119 8.71 -13.00 6.46
C GLY A 119 7.84 -12.16 7.42
N VAL A 120 7.83 -10.83 7.27
CA VAL A 120 6.89 -9.94 7.97
C VAL A 120 5.76 -9.57 7.03
N ASN A 121 4.50 -9.67 7.47
CA ASN A 121 3.33 -9.20 6.71
C ASN A 121 3.28 -7.67 6.69
N SER A 122 4.21 -7.06 5.95
CA SER A 122 4.34 -5.62 5.75
C SER A 122 4.93 -5.37 4.38
N TYR A 123 4.19 -4.65 3.55
CA TYR A 123 4.46 -4.42 2.15
C TYR A 123 4.43 -2.92 1.84
N ASN A 124 5.20 -2.52 0.83
CA ASN A 124 5.16 -1.17 0.29
C ASN A 124 4.75 -1.24 -1.17
N PHE A 125 3.75 -0.46 -1.54
CA PHE A 125 3.37 -0.25 -2.93
C PHE A 125 4.07 1.02 -3.39
N CYS A 126 5.12 0.84 -4.18
CA CYS A 126 6.00 1.88 -4.66
C CYS A 126 5.50 2.37 -6.01
N GLY A 127 5.01 3.61 -6.04
CA GLY A 127 4.32 4.17 -7.18
C GLY A 127 5.24 4.38 -8.39
N ILE A 128 4.72 4.06 -9.57
CA ILE A 128 5.33 4.34 -10.87
C ILE A 128 4.57 5.49 -11.53
N GLY A 129 5.30 6.48 -12.05
CA GLY A 129 4.71 7.62 -12.74
C GLY A 129 4.00 8.57 -11.79
N VAL A 130 2.67 8.62 -11.85
CA VAL A 130 1.82 9.52 -11.05
C VAL A 130 1.34 8.90 -9.74
N ALA A 131 1.57 7.61 -9.54
CA ALA A 131 1.20 6.91 -8.31
C ALA A 131 2.10 7.35 -7.15
N GLU A 132 1.49 7.60 -5.99
CA GLU A 132 2.20 7.93 -4.75
C GLU A 132 2.46 6.67 -3.93
N ASN A 133 3.55 6.64 -3.16
CA ASN A 133 3.90 5.44 -2.38
C ASN A 133 2.90 5.16 -1.26
N ILE A 134 2.57 3.89 -1.06
CA ILE A 134 1.78 3.39 0.07
C ILE A 134 2.66 2.48 0.89
N ILE A 135 2.97 2.92 2.11
CA ILE A 135 4.02 2.32 2.96
C ILE A 135 3.39 1.61 4.14
N GLY A 136 3.89 0.41 4.46
CA GLY A 136 3.42 -0.36 5.61
C GLY A 136 2.03 -0.96 5.42
N ALA A 137 1.65 -1.26 4.18
CA ALA A 137 0.45 -2.04 3.90
C ALA A 137 0.60 -3.46 4.45
N THR A 138 -0.50 -4.07 4.86
CA THR A 138 -0.56 -5.51 5.16
C THR A 138 -1.44 -6.19 4.12
N ILE A 139 -1.17 -7.46 3.84
CA ILE A 139 -2.00 -8.26 2.94
C ILE A 139 -2.67 -9.34 3.79
N GLN A 140 -3.99 -9.38 3.75
CA GLN A 140 -4.81 -10.30 4.54
C GLN A 140 -5.51 -11.28 3.61
N ASP A 141 -5.66 -12.52 4.06
CA ASP A 141 -6.39 -13.54 3.30
C ASP A 141 -7.88 -13.17 3.21
N GLY A 142 -8.42 -13.20 1.99
CA GLY A 142 -9.83 -12.89 1.74
C GLY A 142 -10.20 -11.45 2.11
N ALA A 143 -11.51 -11.22 2.32
CA ALA A 143 -12.09 -9.92 2.60
C ALA A 143 -11.94 -9.54 4.08
N ASN A 144 -10.73 -9.16 4.49
CA ASN A 144 -10.39 -8.83 5.88
C ASN A 144 -9.49 -7.60 5.96
N CYS A 145 -9.89 -6.59 6.75
CA CYS A 145 -9.00 -5.54 7.23
C CYS A 145 -9.44 -5.13 8.65
N PRO A 146 -8.50 -4.95 9.59
CA PRO A 146 -8.80 -4.45 10.94
C PRO A 146 -9.31 -3.01 10.90
#